data_AF-A0A974YN98-F1
#
_entry.id   AF-A0A974YN98-F1
#
_cell.length_a   1.000
_cell.length_b   1.000
_cell.length_c   1.000
_cell.angle_alpha   90.00
_cell.angle_beta   90.00
_cell.angle_gamma   90.00
#
_symmetry.space_group_name_H-M   'P 1'
#
loop_
_entity.id
_entity.type
_entity.pdbx_description
1 polymer ?
#
loop_
_entity_poly.entity_id
_entity_poly.type
_entity_poly.pdbx_seq_one_letter_code
_entity_poly.pdbx_strand_id
1 'polypeptide(L)'
;MLKFPLAAIACCLSFAQIADASSDAAWNTLFAKANGTCIGQSRMVSPEATAPILFGDTMGKIAILLRERNTKTKKMVNLICVYDKKSGKASIAEYNWLGQ
;
A
#
# COMPACT_ATOMS: atom_id res chain seq x y z
N MET A 1 40.56 -32.03 -18.63
CA MET A 1 39.66 -32.32 -17.48
C MET A 1 38.85 -31.08 -17.07
N LEU A 2 38.26 -30.37 -18.05
CA LEU A 2 37.58 -29.06 -17.86
C LEU A 2 36.07 -29.14 -18.11
N LYS A 3 35.44 -30.31 -17.91
CA LYS A 3 34.02 -30.54 -18.21
C LYS A 3 33.13 -30.54 -16.96
N PHE A 4 33.68 -30.96 -15.82
CA PHE A 4 32.98 -30.97 -14.53
C PHE A 4 32.65 -29.59 -13.93
N PRO A 5 33.50 -28.53 -14.02
CA PRO A 5 33.16 -27.25 -13.40
C PRO A 5 32.02 -26.53 -14.14
N LEU A 6 31.90 -26.70 -15.46
CA LEU A 6 30.83 -26.12 -16.27
C LEU A 6 29.45 -26.67 -15.92
N ALA A 7 29.36 -27.99 -15.68
CA ALA A 7 28.10 -28.63 -15.30
C ALA A 7 27.61 -28.16 -13.91
N ALA A 8 28.52 -27.96 -12.96
CA ALA A 8 28.19 -27.46 -11.62
C ALA A 8 27.68 -26.00 -11.67
N ILE A 9 28.32 -25.14 -12.46
CA ILE A 9 27.90 -23.74 -12.62
C ILE A 9 26.51 -23.63 -13.27
N ALA A 10 26.25 -24.42 -14.32
CA ALA A 10 24.94 -24.48 -14.97
C ALA A 10 23.83 -24.97 -14.03
N CYS A 11 24.15 -25.91 -13.14
CA CYS A 11 23.23 -26.43 -12.14
C CYS A 11 22.94 -25.39 -11.03
N CYS A 12 23.92 -24.61 -10.59
CA CYS A 12 23.69 -23.53 -9.62
C CYS A 12 22.84 -22.38 -10.18
N LEU A 13 23.00 -22.04 -11.47
CA LEU A 13 22.21 -21.00 -12.13
C LEU A 13 20.73 -21.39 -12.32
N SER A 14 20.40 -22.69 -12.29
CA SER A 14 19.01 -23.16 -12.39
C SER A 14 18.22 -23.01 -11.08
N PHE A 15 18.90 -22.72 -9.96
CA PHE A 15 18.28 -22.43 -8.67
C PHE A 15 18.35 -20.95 -8.28
N ALA A 16 18.83 -20.08 -9.17
CA ALA A 16 18.73 -18.65 -8.97
C ALA A 16 17.26 -18.26 -9.07
N GLN A 17 16.57 -18.30 -7.93
CA GLN A 17 15.22 -17.75 -7.80
C GLN A 17 15.30 -16.29 -8.24
N ILE A 18 14.39 -15.90 -9.12
CA ILE A 18 14.20 -14.51 -9.50
C ILE A 18 13.89 -13.79 -8.19
N ALA A 19 14.87 -13.05 -7.67
CA ALA A 19 14.64 -12.17 -6.55
C ALA A 19 13.77 -11.04 -7.09
N ASP A 20 12.45 -11.17 -6.93
CA ASP A 20 11.50 -10.08 -7.13
C ASP A 20 11.80 -9.04 -6.04
N ALA A 21 12.79 -8.19 -6.30
CA ALA A 21 12.86 -6.90 -5.65
C ALA A 21 11.49 -6.24 -5.82
N SER A 22 10.98 -5.60 -4.76
CA SER A 22 9.65 -5.00 -4.79
C SER A 22 9.50 -4.10 -6.02
N SER A 23 8.75 -4.56 -7.02
CA SER A 23 8.63 -3.88 -8.29
C SER A 23 7.61 -2.75 -8.21
N ASP A 24 7.71 -1.77 -9.11
CA ASP A 24 6.72 -0.69 -9.21
C ASP A 24 5.30 -1.26 -9.42
N ALA A 25 5.18 -2.35 -10.18
CA ALA A 25 3.92 -3.04 -10.39
C ALA A 25 3.33 -3.61 -9.09
N ALA A 26 4.17 -4.20 -8.24
CA ALA A 26 3.76 -4.71 -6.92
C ALA A 26 3.30 -3.57 -6.01
N TRP A 27 4.03 -2.46 -5.99
CA TRP A 27 3.66 -1.26 -5.22
C TRP A 27 2.34 -0.66 -5.71
N ASN A 28 2.18 -0.48 -7.02
CA ASN A 28 0.96 0.07 -7.61
C ASN A 28 -0.26 -0.81 -7.30
N THR A 29 -0.10 -2.13 -7.36
CA THR A 29 -1.16 -3.08 -7.02
C THR A 29 -1.54 -2.97 -5.54
N LEU A 30 -0.55 -2.86 -4.65
CA LEU A 30 -0.76 -2.70 -3.21
C LEU A 30 -1.47 -1.39 -2.88
N PHE A 31 -1.04 -0.28 -3.49
CA PHE A 31 -1.64 1.03 -3.27
C PHE A 31 -3.05 1.12 -3.83
N ALA A 32 -3.31 0.52 -5.00
CA ALA A 32 -4.66 0.42 -5.55
C ALA A 32 -5.59 -0.35 -4.60
N LYS A 33 -5.12 -1.45 -4.02
CA LYS A 33 -5.89 -2.23 -3.04
C LYS A 33 -6.13 -1.46 -1.75
N ALA A 34 -5.11 -0.77 -1.23
CA ALA A 34 -5.24 0.05 -0.03
C ALA A 34 -6.23 1.20 -0.26
N ASN A 35 -6.09 1.95 -1.36
CA ASN A 35 -7.00 3.04 -1.74
C ASN A 35 -8.44 2.53 -1.89
N GLY A 36 -8.65 1.45 -2.64
CA GLY A 36 -9.98 0.87 -2.84
C GLY A 36 -10.63 0.42 -1.53
N THR A 37 -9.84 -0.20 -0.63
CA THR A 37 -10.34 -0.64 0.69
C THR A 37 -10.72 0.56 1.56
N CYS A 38 -9.86 1.58 1.62
CA CYS A 38 -10.09 2.78 2.40
C CYS A 38 -11.31 3.58 1.90
N ILE A 39 -11.43 3.76 0.58
CA ILE A 39 -12.58 4.43 -0.04
C ILE A 39 -13.87 3.64 0.21
N GLY A 40 -13.84 2.32 0.03
CA GLY A 40 -15.01 1.46 0.26
C GLY A 40 -15.49 1.50 1.72
N GLN A 41 -14.57 1.61 2.69
CA GLN A 41 -14.92 1.70 4.09
C GLN A 41 -15.33 3.11 4.56
N SER A 42 -14.88 4.17 3.88
CA SER A 42 -15.11 5.56 4.33
C SER A 42 -16.56 6.02 4.18
N ARG A 43 -17.34 5.36 3.30
CA ARG A 43 -18.71 5.75 2.94
C ARG A 43 -18.84 7.18 2.37
N MET A 44 -17.72 7.74 1.92
CA MET A 44 -17.68 9.00 1.17
C MET A 44 -18.21 8.79 -0.24
N VAL A 45 -18.85 9.81 -0.83
CA VAL A 45 -19.44 9.72 -2.17
C VAL A 45 -18.37 9.94 -3.25
N SER A 46 -17.51 10.92 -3.05
CA SER A 46 -16.45 11.30 -3.98
C SER A 46 -15.18 11.74 -3.21
N PRO A 47 -14.52 10.82 -2.49
CA PRO A 47 -13.33 11.15 -1.73
C PRO A 47 -12.11 11.37 -2.62
N GLU A 48 -11.33 12.38 -2.27
CA GLU A 48 -9.95 12.54 -2.72
C GLU A 48 -9.03 11.76 -1.79
N ALA A 49 -8.28 10.80 -2.33
CA ALA A 49 -7.27 10.05 -1.59
C ALA A 49 -5.88 10.66 -1.84
N THR A 50 -5.14 10.95 -0.77
CA THR A 50 -3.75 11.44 -0.89
C THR A 50 -2.78 10.34 -1.30
N ALA A 51 -1.55 10.72 -1.62
CA ALA A 51 -0.44 9.78 -1.72
C ALA A 51 -0.33 8.93 -0.42
N PRO A 52 -0.06 7.62 -0.54
CA PRO A 52 0.10 6.75 0.63
C PRO A 52 1.36 7.07 1.43
N ILE A 53 1.27 7.01 2.75
CA ILE A 53 2.41 7.01 3.67
C ILE A 53 2.72 5.57 4.07
N LEU A 54 3.94 5.14 3.80
CA LEU A 54 4.40 3.80 4.14
C LEU A 54 4.99 3.81 5.55
N PHE A 55 4.46 2.95 6.42
CA PHE A 55 5.15 2.62 7.65
C PHE A 55 6.19 1.53 7.37
N GLY A 56 7.27 1.55 8.16
CA GLY A 56 8.34 0.55 8.07
C GLY A 56 7.81 -0.88 8.10
N ASP A 57 8.58 -1.80 7.52
CA ASP A 57 8.10 -3.17 7.27
C ASP A 57 7.76 -3.95 8.55
N THR A 58 8.36 -3.59 9.68
CA THR A 58 8.00 -4.12 11.01
C THR A 58 6.56 -3.83 11.37
N MET A 59 6.02 -2.68 10.97
CA MET A 59 4.63 -2.29 11.22
C MET A 59 3.70 -2.87 10.16
N GLY A 60 4.17 -2.95 8.91
CA GLY A 60 3.40 -3.50 7.80
C GLY A 60 2.10 -2.74 7.55
N LYS A 61 2.10 -1.41 7.72
CA LYS A 61 0.93 -0.53 7.54
C LYS A 61 1.14 0.46 6.40
N ILE A 62 0.03 0.96 5.87
CA ILE A 62 -0.04 2.08 4.92
C ILE A 62 -1.10 3.05 5.43
N ALA A 63 -0.77 4.33 5.57
CA ALA A 63 -1.75 5.38 5.87
C ALA A 63 -2.14 6.15 4.61
N ILE A 64 -3.43 6.43 4.47
CA ILE A 64 -4.00 7.24 3.39
C ILE A 64 -4.93 8.27 4.03
N LEU A 65 -4.81 9.53 3.64
CA LEU A 65 -5.75 10.56 4.03
C LEU A 65 -6.85 10.65 2.96
N LEU A 66 -8.10 10.54 3.38
CA LEU A 66 -9.27 10.72 2.54
C LEU A 66 -9.91 12.06 2.89
N ARG A 67 -10.23 12.85 1.87
CA ARG A 67 -10.87 14.15 2.02
C ARG A 67 -12.11 14.23 1.16
N GLU A 68 -13.20 14.71 1.73
CA GLU A 68 -14.43 14.98 0.97
C GLU A 68 -15.09 16.26 1.49
N ARG A 69 -15.56 17.10 0.56
CA ARG A 69 -16.49 18.17 0.91
C ARG A 69 -17.89 17.59 1.00
N ASN A 70 -18.44 17.51 2.21
CA ASN A 70 -19.80 17.02 2.39
C ASN A 70 -20.80 17.95 1.64
N THR A 71 -21.58 17.38 0.74
CA THR A 71 -22.48 18.16 -0.14
C THR A 71 -23.59 18.87 0.63
N LYS A 72 -24.03 18.30 1.76
CA LYS A 72 -25.09 18.82 2.63
C LYS A 72 -24.58 19.88 3.59
N THR A 73 -23.50 19.60 4.33
CA THR A 73 -23.00 20.50 5.37
C THR A 73 -21.97 21.51 4.86
N LYS A 74 -21.48 21.34 3.62
CA LYS A 74 -20.39 22.12 3.00
C LYS A 74 -19.06 22.07 3.76
N LYS A 75 -18.96 21.28 4.82
CA LYS A 75 -17.74 21.10 5.61
C LYS A 75 -16.81 20.12 4.91
N MET A 76 -15.50 20.37 5.04
CA MET A 76 -14.48 19.38 4.71
C MET A 76 -14.46 18.31 5.79
N VAL A 77 -14.62 17.06 5.39
CA VAL A 77 -14.44 15.88 6.24
C VAL A 77 -13.11 15.25 5.85
N ASN A 78 -12.24 15.05 6.83
CA ASN A 78 -10.97 14.36 6.64
C ASN A 78 -10.98 13.08 7.46
N LEU A 79 -10.66 11.96 6.82
CA LEU A 79 -10.52 10.67 7.47
C LEU A 79 -9.11 10.15 7.24
N ILE A 80 -8.47 9.67 8.30
CA ILE A 80 -7.25 8.88 8.16
C ILE A 80 -7.64 7.40 8.06
N CYS A 81 -7.15 6.74 7.04
CA CYS A 81 -7.28 5.29 6.86
C CYS A 81 -5.92 4.63 7.07
N VAL A 82 -5.86 3.59 7.90
CA VAL A 82 -4.68 2.76 8.09
C VAL A 82 -4.99 1.35 7.57
N TYR A 83 -4.32 0.98 6.49
CA TYR A 83 -4.40 -0.34 5.85
C TYR A 83 -3.28 -1.26 6.38
N ASP A 84 -3.65 -2.48 6.76
CA ASP A 84 -2.72 -3.52 7.18
C ASP A 84 -2.35 -4.43 6.01
N LYS A 85 -1.06 -4.42 5.61
CA LYS A 85 -0.55 -5.16 4.44
C LYS A 85 -0.79 -6.67 4.56
N LYS A 86 -0.76 -7.22 5.78
CA LYS A 86 -0.82 -8.66 6.05
C LYS A 86 -2.24 -9.21 6.00
N SER A 87 -3.17 -8.55 6.69
CA SER A 87 -4.57 -8.95 6.82
C SER A 87 -5.44 -8.40 5.70
N GLY A 88 -4.99 -7.34 5.02
CA GLY A 88 -5.75 -6.62 4.01
C GLY A 88 -6.92 -5.83 4.58
N LYS A 89 -6.99 -5.63 5.89
CA LYS A 89 -8.03 -4.84 6.57
C LYS A 89 -7.61 -3.38 6.67
N ALA A 90 -8.59 -2.49 6.65
CA ALA A 90 -8.40 -1.08 6.95
C ALA A 90 -9.13 -0.69 8.24
N SER A 91 -8.57 0.30 8.94
CA SER A 91 -9.18 1.02 10.06
C SER A 91 -9.27 2.49 9.71
N ILE A 92 -10.41 3.12 9.98
CA ILE A 92 -10.67 4.52 9.62
C ILE A 92 -11.03 5.31 10.86
N ALA A 93 -10.48 6.52 10.96
CA ALA A 93 -10.81 7.48 12.01
C ALA A 93 -10.92 8.89 11.43
N GLU A 94 -11.73 9.72 12.07
CA GLU A 94 -11.76 11.16 11.77
C GLU A 94 -10.43 11.81 12.13
N TYR A 95 -10.01 12.74 11.28
CA TYR A 95 -8.81 13.52 11.46
C TYR A 95 -9.13 15.01 11.43
N ASN A 96 -8.71 15.72 12.48
CA ASN A 96 -8.80 17.18 12.56
C ASN A 96 -7.39 17.73 12.77
N TRP A 97 -6.95 18.60 11.87
CA TRP A 97 -5.68 19.30 12.04
C TRP A 97 -5.83 20.37 13.13
N LEU A 98 -4.97 20.31 14.15
CA LEU A 98 -5.00 21.21 15.31
C LEU A 98 -4.03 22.39 15.19
N GLY A 99 -3.22 22.46 14.12
CA GLY A 99 -2.25 23.53 13.93
C GLY A 99 -2.87 24.75 13.27
N GLN A 100 -3.19 25.77 14.06
CA GLN A 100 -3.35 27.14 13.57
C GLN A 100 -2.01 27.86 13.61
#